data_AF-A0A2D4LST2-F1
#
_entry.id   AF-A0A2D4LST2-F1
#
_cell.length_a   1.000
_cell.length_b   1.000
_cell.length_c   1.000
_cell.angle_alpha   90.00
_cell.angle_beta   90.00
_cell.angle_gamma   90.00
#
_symmetry.space_group_name_H-M   'P 1'
#
loop_
_entity.id
_entity.type
_entity.pdbx_description
1 polymer ?
#
loop_
_entity_poly.entity_id
_entity_poly.type
_entity_poly.pdbx_seq_one_letter_code
_entity_poly.pdbx_strand_id
1 'polypeptide(L)'
;WLKVKKKIRKEMTAKGSTGIEIILSTLENTRDFQTILNILNILIELVAAGSSRRTSFLVSRGGTQILLQLLVNASKEPPPNEELMVLLHSLLAKIGPKDRKFGVKARISGALNITLNIVKQNLQHQRLILPCLQVLRVYSINCEYCNFLTMYIY
;
A
#
# COMPACT_ATOMS: atom_id res chain seq x y z
N TRP A 1 27.10 -6.32 -2.35
CA TRP A 1 25.98 -7.28 -2.35
C TRP A 1 25.93 -8.16 -1.10
N LEU A 2 26.91 -9.02 -0.81
CA LEU A 2 26.91 -9.89 0.39
C LEU A 2 26.89 -9.11 1.73
N LYS A 3 27.58 -7.96 1.80
CA LYS A 3 27.55 -7.08 3.00
C LYS A 3 26.17 -6.46 3.26
N VAL A 4 25.44 -6.08 2.21
CA VAL A 4 24.08 -5.49 2.32
C VAL A 4 23.10 -6.56 2.81
N LYS A 5 23.14 -7.76 2.23
CA LYS A 5 22.31 -8.90 2.65
C LYS A 5 22.57 -9.31 4.10
N LYS A 6 23.84 -9.29 4.54
CA LYS A 6 24.21 -9.55 5.94
C LYS A 6 23.78 -8.42 6.89
N LYS A 7 23.84 -7.16 6.46
CA LYS A 7 23.37 -6.00 7.23
C LYS A 7 21.86 -6.07 7.47
N ILE A 8 21.09 -6.33 6.41
CA ILE A 8 19.64 -6.53 6.48
C ILE A 8 19.30 -7.70 7.42
N ARG A 9 19.97 -8.85 7.29
CA ARG A 9 19.76 -9.99 8.20
C ARG A 9 20.05 -9.67 9.67
N LYS A 10 21.10 -8.88 9.96
CA LYS A 10 21.49 -8.53 11.33
C LYS A 10 20.51 -7.55 11.98
N GLU A 11 19.94 -6.63 11.18
CA GLU A 11 18.89 -5.71 11.62
C GLU A 11 17.57 -6.44 11.87
N MET A 12 17.19 -7.41 11.02
CA MET A 12 15.99 -8.25 11.20
C MET A 12 16.01 -9.12 12.47
N THR A 13 17.19 -9.50 12.96
CA THR A 13 17.34 -10.35 14.16
C THR A 13 17.70 -9.58 15.42
N ALA A 14 17.67 -8.24 15.39
CA ALA A 14 17.91 -7.44 16.58
C ALA A 14 16.76 -7.66 17.59
N LYS A 15 17.10 -7.97 18.84
CA LYS A 15 16.16 -8.14 19.96
C LYS A 15 15.28 -6.88 20.08
N GLY A 16 14.02 -6.99 19.70
CA GLY A 16 13.07 -5.86 19.68
C GLY A 16 12.24 -5.75 18.40
N SER A 17 12.63 -6.43 17.33
CA SER A 17 11.89 -6.40 16.07
C SER A 17 10.56 -7.14 16.19
N THR A 18 9.44 -6.45 16.03
CA THR A 18 8.12 -7.09 16.03
C THR A 18 7.90 -7.84 14.71
N GLY A 19 7.04 -8.88 14.69
CA GLY A 19 6.77 -9.65 13.47
C GLY A 19 6.32 -8.79 12.27
N ILE A 20 5.62 -7.68 12.52
CA ILE A 20 5.20 -6.72 11.47
C ILE A 20 6.39 -6.00 10.85
N GLU A 21 7.41 -5.62 11.62
CA GLU A 21 8.62 -4.98 11.10
C GLU A 21 9.42 -5.93 10.21
N ILE A 22 9.50 -7.20 10.60
CA ILE A 22 10.14 -8.24 9.79
C ILE A 22 9.37 -8.43 8.47
N ILE A 23 8.03 -8.48 8.51
CA ILE A 23 7.20 -8.60 7.31
C ILE A 23 7.39 -7.39 6.39
N LEU A 24 7.33 -6.17 6.93
CA LEU A 24 7.49 -4.94 6.16
C LEU A 24 8.89 -4.83 5.53
N SER A 25 9.94 -5.09 6.30
CA SER A 25 11.31 -5.09 5.78
C SER A 25 11.50 -6.15 4.70
N THR A 26 10.87 -7.32 4.84
CA THR A 26 10.90 -8.36 3.80
C THR A 26 10.19 -7.89 2.53
N LEU A 27 9.02 -7.26 2.66
CA LEU A 27 8.25 -6.71 1.53
C LEU A 27 9.03 -5.64 0.77
N GLU A 28 9.69 -4.73 1.50
CA GLU A 28 10.46 -3.63 0.92
C GLU A 28 11.71 -4.12 0.15
N ASN A 29 12.32 -5.22 0.60
CA ASN A 29 13.59 -5.70 0.06
C ASN A 29 13.46 -6.87 -0.94
N THR A 30 12.32 -7.55 -0.98
CA THR A 30 12.11 -8.65 -1.92
C THR A 30 11.82 -8.12 -3.34
N ARG A 31 12.25 -8.89 -4.34
CA ARG A 31 11.87 -8.70 -5.75
C ARG A 31 11.12 -9.90 -6.31
N ASP A 32 10.98 -10.95 -5.50
CA ASP A 32 10.27 -12.16 -5.90
C ASP A 32 8.76 -11.90 -5.87
N PHE A 33 8.12 -12.03 -7.03
CA PHE A 33 6.72 -11.67 -7.22
C PHE A 33 5.78 -12.49 -6.32
N GLN A 34 6.02 -13.81 -6.22
CA GLN A 34 5.19 -14.67 -5.38
C GLN A 34 5.34 -14.33 -3.89
N THR A 35 6.55 -14.02 -3.44
CA THR A 35 6.80 -13.56 -2.07
C THR A 35 6.07 -12.26 -1.77
N ILE A 36 6.02 -11.32 -2.73
CA ILE A 36 5.24 -10.08 -2.59
C ILE A 36 3.76 -10.40 -2.39
N LEU A 37 3.16 -11.22 -3.26
CA LEU A 37 1.75 -11.60 -3.16
C LEU A 37 1.44 -12.29 -1.82
N ASN A 38 2.27 -13.23 -1.41
CA ASN A 38 2.11 -13.96 -0.15
C ASN A 38 2.16 -13.01 1.06
N ILE A 39 3.10 -12.06 1.07
CA ILE A 39 3.20 -11.07 2.15
C ILE A 39 1.97 -10.15 2.17
N LEU A 40 1.50 -9.69 1.01
CA LEU A 40 0.30 -8.85 0.93
C LEU A 40 -0.94 -9.57 1.48
N ASN A 41 -1.11 -10.85 1.15
CA ASN A 41 -2.20 -11.67 1.70
C ASN A 41 -2.11 -11.80 3.23
N ILE A 42 -0.92 -12.09 3.77
CA ILE A 42 -0.70 -12.13 5.22
C ILE A 42 -1.06 -10.79 5.87
N LEU A 43 -0.67 -9.66 5.27
CA LEU A 43 -1.00 -8.33 5.79
C LEU A 43 -2.51 -8.04 5.73
N ILE A 44 -3.20 -8.47 4.67
CA ILE A 44 -4.66 -8.34 4.54
C ILE A 44 -5.36 -9.13 5.65
N GLU A 45 -4.97 -10.38 5.87
CA GLU A 45 -5.51 -11.22 6.95
C GLU A 45 -5.22 -10.62 8.32
N LEU A 46 -4.00 -10.13 8.54
CA LEU A 46 -3.59 -9.50 9.79
C LEU A 46 -4.44 -8.26 10.12
N VAL A 47 -4.75 -7.45 9.11
CA VAL A 47 -5.60 -6.26 9.23
C VAL A 47 -7.08 -6.63 9.34
N ALA A 48 -7.55 -7.68 8.65
CA ALA A 48 -8.93 -8.13 8.69
C ALA A 48 -9.31 -8.82 10.00
N ALA A 49 -8.44 -9.70 10.52
CA ALA A 49 -8.61 -10.36 11.81
C ALA A 49 -8.30 -9.42 12.98
N GLY A 50 -7.69 -8.26 12.70
CA GLY A 50 -7.08 -7.37 13.68
C GLY A 50 -7.97 -6.31 14.26
N SER A 51 -7.95 -6.20 15.59
CA SER A 51 -8.37 -4.98 16.27
C SER A 51 -7.64 -3.77 15.69
N SER A 52 -8.24 -2.58 15.81
CA SER A 52 -7.68 -1.28 15.38
C SER A 52 -6.21 -1.08 15.74
N ARG A 53 -5.69 -1.76 16.77
CA ARG A 53 -4.30 -1.73 17.22
C ARG A 53 -3.32 -2.27 16.17
N ARG A 54 -3.60 -3.41 15.53
CA ARG A 54 -2.68 -4.02 14.54
C ARG A 54 -2.51 -3.13 13.30
N THR A 55 -3.62 -2.60 12.79
CA THR A 55 -3.64 -1.63 11.70
C THR A 55 -2.86 -0.35 12.07
N SER A 56 -3.09 0.19 13.27
CA SER A 56 -2.39 1.40 13.73
C SER A 56 -0.89 1.15 13.87
N PHE A 57 -0.51 -0.04 14.36
CA PHE A 57 0.89 -0.42 14.49
C PHE A 57 1.58 -0.57 13.12
N LEU A 58 0.94 -1.25 12.15
CA LEU A 58 1.40 -1.34 10.77
C LEU A 58 1.65 0.04 10.14
N VAL A 59 0.72 0.97 10.34
CA VAL A 59 0.87 2.37 9.88
C VAL A 59 2.03 3.06 10.59
N SER A 60 2.17 2.90 11.91
CA SER A 60 3.24 3.52 12.70
C SER A 60 4.65 3.03 12.32
N ARG A 61 4.74 1.84 11.71
CA ARG A 61 5.98 1.26 11.17
C ARG A 61 6.23 1.56 9.69
N GLY A 62 5.46 2.47 9.10
CA GLY A 62 5.68 2.93 7.72
C GLY A 62 4.99 2.06 6.66
N GLY A 63 4.10 1.13 7.05
CA GLY A 63 3.42 0.24 6.10
C GLY A 63 2.72 0.97 4.95
N THR A 64 2.08 2.11 5.23
CA THR A 64 1.49 2.96 4.18
C THR A 64 2.50 3.37 3.11
N GLN A 65 3.68 3.84 3.52
CA GLN A 65 4.68 4.36 2.57
C GLN A 65 5.24 3.24 1.69
N ILE A 66 5.52 2.08 2.29
CA ILE A 66 6.02 0.89 1.57
C ILE A 66 5.00 0.43 0.53
N LEU A 67 3.71 0.35 0.91
CA LEU A 67 2.65 -0.08 0.01
C LEU A 67 2.39 0.91 -1.13
N LEU A 68 2.41 2.22 -0.85
CA LEU A 68 2.29 3.25 -1.90
C LEU A 68 3.47 3.20 -2.87
N GLN A 69 4.69 2.98 -2.37
CA GLN A 69 5.87 2.86 -3.23
C GLN A 69 5.80 1.59 -4.10
N LEU A 70 5.32 0.48 -3.53
CA LEU A 70 5.12 -0.77 -4.25
C LEU A 70 4.07 -0.62 -5.36
N LEU A 71 2.96 0.09 -5.09
CA LEU A 71 1.96 0.43 -6.11
C LEU A 71 2.55 1.26 -7.26
N VAL A 72 3.35 2.28 -6.93
CA VAL A 72 4.03 3.09 -7.94
C VAL A 72 4.96 2.24 -8.79
N ASN A 73 5.73 1.35 -8.18
CA ASN A 73 6.63 0.47 -8.91
C ASN A 73 5.88 -0.53 -9.80
N ALA A 74 4.80 -1.14 -9.30
CA ALA A 74 3.97 -2.07 -10.06
C ALA A 74 3.29 -1.41 -11.28
N SER A 75 3.05 -0.08 -11.24
CA SER A 75 2.44 0.65 -12.36
C SER A 75 3.40 0.98 -13.51
N LYS A 76 4.72 0.82 -13.31
CA LYS A 76 5.72 1.18 -14.33
C LYS A 76 5.80 0.18 -15.48
N GLU A 77 5.32 -1.04 -15.26
CA GLU A 77 5.34 -2.12 -16.25
C GLU A 77 3.91 -2.38 -16.75
N PRO A 78 3.52 -1.81 -17.91
CA PRO A 78 2.21 -2.06 -18.49
C PRO A 78 2.17 -3.40 -19.26
N PRO A 79 1.06 -4.17 -19.17
CA PRO A 79 -0.08 -3.95 -18.29
C PRO A 79 0.23 -4.33 -16.83
N PRO A 80 -0.25 -3.54 -15.84
CA PRO A 80 -0.04 -3.89 -14.45
C PRO A 80 -0.76 -5.20 -14.09
N ASN A 81 -0.14 -6.01 -13.24
CA ASN A 81 -0.74 -7.26 -12.77
C ASN A 81 -2.01 -6.99 -11.94
N GLU A 82 -3.14 -7.55 -12.37
CA GLU A 82 -4.45 -7.31 -11.76
C GLU A 82 -4.51 -7.78 -10.30
N GLU A 83 -4.03 -8.98 -9.99
CA GLU A 83 -4.03 -9.53 -8.64
C GLU A 83 -3.25 -8.64 -7.68
N LEU A 84 -2.02 -8.25 -8.06
CA LEU A 84 -1.20 -7.35 -7.27
C LEU A 84 -1.89 -6.01 -7.05
N MET A 85 -2.51 -5.45 -8.09
CA MET A 85 -3.25 -4.18 -8.00
C MET A 85 -4.45 -4.27 -7.05
N VAL A 86 -5.21 -5.37 -7.11
CA VAL A 86 -6.35 -5.62 -6.20
C VAL A 86 -5.86 -5.69 -4.76
N LEU A 87 -4.79 -6.46 -4.48
CA LEU A 87 -4.27 -6.62 -3.12
C LEU A 87 -3.74 -5.30 -2.55
N LEU A 88 -2.97 -4.54 -3.34
CA LEU A 88 -2.43 -3.25 -2.91
C LEU A 88 -3.52 -2.24 -2.60
N HIS A 89 -4.49 -2.05 -3.50
CA HIS A 89 -5.58 -1.09 -3.27
C HIS A 89 -6.47 -1.52 -2.10
N SER A 90 -6.77 -2.83 -1.97
CA SER A 90 -7.57 -3.36 -0.86
C SER A 90 -6.91 -3.11 0.50
N LEU A 91 -5.59 -3.37 0.60
CA LEU A 91 -4.86 -3.16 1.83
C LEU A 91 -4.74 -1.66 2.15
N LEU A 92 -4.41 -0.83 1.17
CA LEU A 92 -4.35 0.62 1.31
C LEU A 92 -5.70 1.21 1.77
N ALA A 93 -6.83 0.73 1.23
CA ALA A 93 -8.16 1.16 1.63
C ALA A 93 -8.47 0.80 3.10
N LYS A 94 -7.99 -0.35 3.58
CA LYS A 94 -8.18 -0.80 4.97
C LYS A 94 -7.31 -0.02 5.96
N ILE A 95 -6.05 0.25 5.63
CA ILE A 95 -5.11 0.90 6.56
C ILE A 95 -5.18 2.42 6.52
N GLY A 96 -5.55 2.99 5.37
CA GLY A 96 -5.52 4.42 5.13
C GLY A 96 -6.34 5.26 6.13
N PRO A 97 -7.52 4.83 6.62
CA PRO A 97 -8.25 5.56 7.66
C PRO A 97 -7.50 5.73 8.99
N LYS A 98 -6.42 4.95 9.22
CA LYS A 98 -5.57 5.07 10.41
C LYS A 98 -4.32 5.93 10.18
N ASP A 99 -4.08 6.38 8.95
CA ASP A 99 -2.95 7.23 8.61
C ASP A 99 -3.43 8.65 8.28
N ARG A 100 -3.27 9.57 9.24
CA ARG A 100 -3.70 10.97 9.07
C ARG A 100 -3.04 11.68 7.88
N LYS A 101 -1.88 11.19 7.42
CA LYS A 101 -1.16 11.76 6.28
C LYS A 101 -1.36 10.96 4.99
N PHE A 102 -2.33 10.03 4.95
CA PHE A 102 -2.54 9.11 3.84
C PHE A 102 -2.69 9.82 2.49
N GLY A 103 -3.60 10.80 2.40
CA GLY A 103 -3.85 11.54 1.17
C GLY A 103 -2.61 12.31 0.68
N VAL A 104 -1.88 12.93 1.60
CA VAL A 104 -0.65 13.67 1.29
C VAL A 104 0.45 12.72 0.79
N LYS A 105 0.66 11.58 1.46
CA LYS A 105 1.63 10.55 1.05
C LYS A 105 1.33 10.02 -0.35
N ALA A 106 0.07 9.71 -0.63
CA ALA A 106 -0.36 9.17 -1.92
C ALA A 106 -0.23 10.18 -3.07
N ARG A 107 -0.46 11.47 -2.80
CA ARG A 107 -0.22 12.53 -3.78
C ARG A 107 1.26 12.67 -4.08
N ILE A 108 2.10 12.78 -3.04
CA ILE A 108 3.55 12.98 -3.20
C ILE A 108 4.21 11.78 -3.88
N SER A 109 3.77 10.55 -3.58
CA SER A 109 4.31 9.35 -4.24
C SER A 109 3.84 9.18 -5.69
N GLY A 110 2.80 9.89 -6.13
CA GLY A 110 2.15 9.70 -7.43
C GLY A 110 1.13 8.55 -7.47
N ALA A 111 0.93 7.82 -6.35
CA ALA A 111 -0.03 6.73 -6.24
C ALA A 111 -1.48 7.17 -6.50
N LEU A 112 -1.84 8.39 -6.12
CA LEU A 112 -3.17 8.95 -6.39
C LEU A 112 -3.52 8.94 -7.89
N ASN A 113 -2.61 9.41 -8.74
CA ASN A 113 -2.83 9.50 -10.18
C ASN A 113 -2.91 8.10 -10.81
N ILE A 114 -2.13 7.15 -10.32
CA ILE A 114 -2.19 5.75 -10.75
C ILE A 114 -3.58 5.17 -10.47
N THR A 115 -4.09 5.33 -9.25
CA THR A 115 -5.44 4.86 -8.90
C THR A 115 -6.52 5.53 -9.77
N LEU A 116 -6.43 6.84 -10.01
CA LEU A 116 -7.38 7.56 -10.87
C LEU A 116 -7.34 7.04 -12.31
N ASN A 117 -6.15 6.82 -12.87
CA ASN A 117 -5.99 6.30 -14.23
C ASN A 117 -6.55 4.88 -14.36
N ILE A 118 -6.34 4.02 -13.36
CA ILE A 118 -6.92 2.68 -13.33
C ILE A 118 -8.45 2.76 -13.40
N VAL A 119 -9.09 3.60 -12.58
CA VAL A 119 -10.56 3.75 -12.60
C VAL A 119 -11.04 4.27 -13.95
N LYS A 120 -10.37 5.27 -14.54
CA LYS A 120 -10.73 5.84 -15.84
C LYS A 120 -10.64 4.82 -16.99
N GLN A 121 -9.61 3.97 -16.97
CA GLN A 121 -9.32 3.03 -18.06
C GLN A 121 -10.03 1.67 -17.89
N ASN A 122 -10.40 1.28 -16.67
CA ASN A 122 -10.85 -0.06 -16.35
C ASN A 122 -12.30 -0.10 -15.83
N LEU A 123 -13.20 0.70 -16.40
CA LEU A 123 -14.60 0.79 -15.96
C LEU A 123 -15.39 -0.53 -16.03
N GLN A 124 -14.90 -1.55 -16.73
CA GLN A 124 -15.54 -2.87 -16.82
C GLN A 124 -14.94 -3.93 -15.88
N HIS A 125 -13.78 -3.68 -15.24
CA HIS A 125 -13.13 -4.63 -14.33
C HIS A 125 -13.61 -4.45 -12.88
N GLN A 126 -14.82 -4.94 -12.57
CA GLN A 126 -15.47 -4.72 -11.26
C GLN A 126 -14.61 -5.10 -10.05
N ARG A 127 -13.78 -6.15 -10.15
CA ARG A 127 -12.91 -6.61 -9.04
C ARG A 127 -11.87 -5.57 -8.63
N LEU A 128 -11.32 -4.82 -9.58
CA LEU A 128 -10.31 -3.79 -9.30
C LEU A 128 -10.92 -2.42 -9.01
N ILE A 129 -12.05 -2.08 -9.64
CA ILE A 129 -12.71 -0.78 -9.45
C ILE A 129 -13.09 -0.55 -7.98
N LEU A 130 -13.73 -1.53 -7.34
CA LEU A 130 -14.22 -1.36 -5.97
C LEU A 130 -13.10 -0.96 -4.98
N PRO A 131 -11.98 -1.69 -4.86
CA PRO A 131 -10.90 -1.29 -3.96
C PRO A 131 -10.25 0.05 -4.37
N CYS A 132 -10.18 0.37 -5.67
CA CYS A 132 -9.71 1.69 -6.11
C CYS A 132 -10.65 2.82 -5.64
N LEU A 133 -11.96 2.68 -5.79
CA LEU A 133 -12.93 3.69 -5.31
C LEU A 133 -12.88 3.84 -3.78
N GLN A 134 -12.73 2.73 -3.06
CA GLN A 134 -12.57 2.75 -1.60
C GLN A 134 -11.31 3.53 -1.20
N VAL A 135 -10.18 3.31 -1.87
CA VAL A 135 -8.94 4.03 -1.54
C VAL A 135 -9.02 5.51 -1.93
N LEU A 136 -9.68 5.84 -3.06
CA LEU A 136 -9.92 7.22 -3.47
C LEU A 136 -10.72 7.98 -2.41
N ARG A 137 -11.77 7.36 -1.84
CA ARG A 137 -12.53 7.94 -0.72
C ARG A 137 -11.62 8.23 0.48
N VAL A 138 -10.68 7.35 0.79
CA VAL A 138 -9.74 7.55 1.92
C VAL A 138 -8.73 8.65 1.64
N TYR A 139 -8.28 8.82 0.38
CA TYR A 139 -7.48 9.97 -0.04
C TYR A 139 -8.23 11.29 0.20
N SER A 140 -9.54 11.34 -0.07
CA SER A 140 -10.39 12.52 0.12
C SER A 140 -10.48 12.95 1.58
N ILE A 141 -10.73 11.98 2.48
CA ILE A 141 -11.02 12.24 3.90
C ILE A 141 -9.77 12.76 4.63
N ASN A 142 -8.57 12.38 4.19
CA ASN A 142 -7.30 12.74 4.83
C ASN A 142 -6.51 13.80 4.06
N CYS A 143 -7.16 14.58 3.20
CA CYS A 143 -6.58 15.76 2.59
C CYS A 143 -7.12 17.00 3.33
N GLU A 144 -6.26 17.70 4.08
CA GLU A 144 -6.61 18.98 4.74
C GLU A 144 -7.08 20.07 3.75
N TYR A 145 -6.90 19.84 2.45
CA TYR A 145 -7.38 20.70 1.37
C TYR A 145 -8.39 19.93 0.52
N CYS A 146 -9.65 19.88 0.98
CA CYS A 146 -10.76 19.18 0.33
C CYS A 146 -11.18 19.78 -1.05
N ASN A 147 -10.31 20.55 -1.71
CA ASN A 147 -10.56 21.18 -3.02
C ASN A 147 -9.96 20.42 -4.21
N PHE A 148 -9.28 19.28 -4.00
CA PHE A 148 -8.59 18.59 -5.10
C PHE A 148 -9.42 17.56 -5.86
N LEU A 149 -10.44 16.94 -5.25
CA LEU A 149 -11.30 16.01 -5.99
C LEU A 149 -12.30 16.72 -6.91
N THR A 150 -12.72 17.93 -6.56
CA THR A 150 -13.50 18.81 -7.43
C THR A 150 -12.70 19.29 -8.64
N MET A 151 -11.37 19.36 -8.56
CA MET A 151 -10.50 19.84 -9.64
C MET A 151 -10.06 18.75 -10.65
N TYR A 152 -10.31 17.47 -10.36
CA TYR A 152 -9.94 16.34 -11.25
C TYR A 152 -11.15 15.53 -11.77
N ILE A 153 -12.36 15.87 -11.31
CA ILE A 153 -13.63 15.31 -11.80
C ILE A 153 -14.34 16.27 -12.79
N TYR A 154 -13.87 17.51 -12.93
CA TYR A 154 -14.24 18.42 -14.03
C TYR A 154 -13.09 18.57 -15.02
#